data_AF-F1ZCX1-F1
#
_entry.id   AF-F1ZCX1-F1
#
_cell.length_a   1.000
_cell.length_b   1.000
_cell.length_c   1.000
_cell.angle_alpha   90.00
_cell.angle_beta   90.00
_cell.angle_gamma   90.00
#
_symmetry.space_group_name_H-M   'P 1'
#
loop_
_entity.id
_entity.type
_entity.pdbx_description
1 polymer ?
#
loop_
_entity_poly.entity_id
_entity_poly.type
_entity_poly.pdbx_seq_one_letter_code
_entity_poly.pdbx_strand_id
1 'polypeptide(L)'
;MTMTESRIHPETGKRLTRGVREQAVAFGSLTRTVAVPGWYPDDDSDSIHSGADLTALDEAYGELRAAYAARVKSVRKKLKLTQEEAGRIIGGGRRAFQKYESGATPPSEAAIGLIELLDRHPEEVEMLRGLRAQVSILSGRFEGAKRDLAGGRVRKRGLAA
;
A
#
# COMPACT_ATOMS: atom_id res chain seq x y z
N MET A 1 14.14 39.09 25.91
CA MET A 1 13.36 37.87 26.26
C MET A 1 12.32 37.69 25.16
N THR A 2 12.50 36.74 24.25
CA THR A 2 11.46 36.39 23.28
C THR A 2 10.31 35.75 24.04
N MET A 3 9.13 36.38 24.03
CA MET A 3 7.93 35.76 24.59
C MET A 3 7.63 34.50 23.79
N THR A 4 7.69 33.35 24.45
CA THR A 4 7.28 32.07 23.90
C THR A 4 5.78 32.13 23.63
N GLU A 5 5.39 32.20 22.36
CA GLU A 5 3.98 32.24 21.99
C GLU A 5 3.30 30.95 22.46
N SER A 6 2.13 31.08 23.10
CA SER A 6 1.33 29.93 23.56
C SER A 6 -0.15 30.07 23.20
N ARG A 7 -0.85 28.93 23.09
CA ARG A 7 -2.29 28.85 22.86
C ARG A 7 -2.90 27.68 23.63
N ILE A 8 -4.24 27.61 23.68
CA ILE A 8 -4.97 26.50 24.29
C ILE A 8 -5.47 25.55 23.19
N HIS A 9 -5.22 24.26 23.35
CA HIS A 9 -5.74 23.23 22.45
C HIS A 9 -7.27 23.16 22.56
N PRO A 10 -8.03 23.19 21.45
CA PRO A 10 -9.50 23.30 21.49
C PRO A 10 -10.18 22.06 22.08
N GLU A 11 -9.61 20.86 21.89
CA GLU A 11 -10.20 19.61 22.41
C GLU A 11 -9.70 19.23 23.82
N THR A 12 -8.39 19.35 24.08
CA THR A 12 -7.78 18.88 25.33
C THR A 12 -7.64 19.97 26.39
N GLY A 13 -7.82 21.25 26.04
CA GLY A 13 -7.61 22.38 26.95
C GLY A 13 -6.15 22.61 27.35
N LYS A 14 -5.21 21.85 26.81
CA LYS A 14 -3.78 21.93 27.15
C LYS A 14 -3.13 23.18 26.58
N ARG A 15 -2.10 23.67 27.27
CA ARG A 15 -1.23 24.72 26.74
C ARG A 15 -0.33 24.12 25.66
N LEU A 16 -0.32 24.78 24.51
CA LEU A 16 0.59 24.49 23.42
C LEU A 16 1.55 25.66 23.25
N THR A 17 2.78 25.33 22.92
CA THR A 17 3.86 26.29 22.68
C THR A 17 4.25 26.25 21.20
N ARG A 18 4.49 27.41 20.58
CA ARG A 18 5.02 27.44 19.22
C ARG A 18 6.42 26.85 19.21
N GLY A 19 6.63 25.86 18.35
CA GLY A 19 7.92 25.20 18.19
C GLY A 19 8.06 24.53 16.83
N VAL A 20 9.16 23.80 16.67
CA VAL A 20 9.45 22.97 15.50
C VAL A 20 9.88 21.61 16.01
N ARG A 21 9.29 20.54 15.48
CA ARG A 21 9.70 19.15 15.78
C ARG A 21 10.01 18.42 14.50
N GLU A 22 10.97 17.50 14.57
CA GLU A 22 11.23 16.58 13.49
C GLU A 22 10.10 15.55 13.40
N GLN A 23 9.61 15.32 12.18
CA GLN A 23 8.61 14.31 11.89
C GLN A 23 9.06 13.43 10.73
N ALA A 24 8.84 12.13 10.85
CA ALA A 24 9.12 11.18 9.79
C ALA A 24 7.94 11.13 8.81
N VAL A 25 8.25 11.27 7.52
CA VAL A 25 7.33 11.11 6.39
C VAL A 25 7.73 9.84 5.66
N ALA A 26 6.77 8.95 5.42
CA ALA A 26 7.01 7.69 4.74
C ALA A 26 6.06 7.48 3.57
N PHE A 27 6.56 6.85 2.51
CA PHE A 27 5.74 6.36 1.40
C PHE A 27 6.40 5.15 0.76
N GLY A 28 5.71 4.00 0.78
CA GLY A 28 6.32 2.76 0.34
C GLY A 28 7.45 2.33 1.26
N SER A 29 8.60 1.98 0.68
CA SER A 29 9.83 1.67 1.41
C SER A 29 10.71 2.90 1.71
N LEU A 30 10.26 4.10 1.33
CA LEU A 30 11.04 5.33 1.47
C LEU A 30 10.59 6.12 2.69
N THR A 31 11.56 6.75 3.37
CA THR A 31 11.33 7.61 4.53
C THR A 31 12.21 8.84 4.47
N ARG A 32 11.70 9.96 4.99
CA ARG A 32 12.45 11.21 5.18
C ARG A 32 12.02 11.89 6.47
N THR A 33 12.96 12.50 7.18
CA THR A 33 12.66 13.37 8.34
C THR A 33 12.59 14.82 7.88
N VAL A 34 11.57 15.55 8.33
CA VAL A 34 11.41 16.98 8.06
C VAL A 34 11.12 17.74 9.35
N ALA A 35 11.61 18.98 9.42
CA ALA A 35 11.30 19.88 10.51
C ALA A 35 9.92 20.51 10.28
N VAL A 36 8.98 20.24 11.17
CA VAL A 36 7.58 20.70 11.05
C VAL A 36 7.32 21.74 12.14
N PRO A 37 7.09 23.00 11.79
CA PRO A 37 6.60 23.99 12.73
C PRO A 37 5.21 23.61 13.27
N GLY A 38 4.83 24.12 14.43
CA GLY A 38 3.51 23.84 14.99
C GLY A 38 3.36 24.27 16.42
N TRP A 39 2.20 23.98 16.97
CA TRP A 39 1.86 24.22 18.36
C TRP A 39 1.89 22.89 19.08
N TYR A 40 2.91 22.72 19.91
CA TYR A 40 3.21 21.44 20.54
C TYR A 40 2.92 21.51 22.04
N PRO A 41 2.35 20.44 22.62
CA PRO A 41 2.29 20.30 24.06
C PRO A 41 3.66 19.88 24.60
N ASP A 42 3.87 20.04 25.90
CA ASP A 42 5.09 19.57 26.59
C ASP A 42 5.11 18.04 26.78
N ASP A 43 4.00 17.37 26.49
CA ASP A 43 3.85 15.91 26.52
C ASP A 43 3.58 15.35 25.10
N ASP A 44 3.16 14.09 25.04
CA ASP A 44 2.89 13.36 23.78
C ASP A 44 1.44 13.52 23.29
N SER A 45 0.70 14.53 23.76
CA SER A 45 -0.63 14.82 23.22
C SER A 45 -0.58 15.53 21.86
N ASP A 46 -1.75 15.67 21.24
CA ASP A 46 -1.85 16.16 19.87
C ASP A 46 -1.40 17.61 19.70
N SER A 47 -0.67 17.84 18.60
CA SER A 47 -0.21 19.15 18.16
C SER A 47 -1.15 19.78 17.14
N ILE A 48 -1.12 21.12 17.06
CA ILE A 48 -1.89 21.87 16.05
C ILE A 48 -0.94 22.43 15.00
N HIS A 49 -1.26 22.20 13.74
CA HIS A 49 -0.54 22.72 12.58
C HIS A 49 -1.46 23.55 11.69
N SER A 50 -0.94 24.64 11.14
CA SER A 50 -1.56 25.34 10.02
C SER A 50 -1.12 24.73 8.68
N GLY A 51 -1.78 25.09 7.58
CA GLY A 51 -1.34 24.65 6.24
C GLY A 51 0.08 25.09 5.90
N ALA A 52 0.49 26.29 6.35
CA ALA A 52 1.87 26.77 6.17
C ALA A 52 2.88 25.97 6.99
N ASP A 53 2.48 25.48 8.17
CA ASP A 53 3.33 24.63 9.01
C ASP A 53 3.58 23.25 8.35
N LEU A 54 2.62 22.75 7.58
CA LEU A 54 2.69 21.43 6.94
C LEU A 54 3.34 21.42 5.56
N THR A 55 3.69 22.59 4.99
CA THR A 55 4.23 22.70 3.62
C THR A 55 5.43 21.77 3.38
N ALA A 56 6.42 21.76 4.28
CA ALA A 56 7.59 20.90 4.12
C ALA A 56 7.27 19.40 4.21
N LEU A 57 6.25 19.04 5.01
CA LEU A 57 5.77 17.66 5.15
C LEU A 57 5.03 17.21 3.89
N ASP A 58 4.16 18.05 3.34
CA ASP A 58 3.40 17.79 2.11
C ASP A 58 4.33 17.66 0.90
N GLU A 59 5.32 18.55 0.78
CA GLU A 59 6.35 18.50 -0.28
C GLU A 59 7.16 17.21 -0.18
N ALA A 60 7.67 16.87 1.01
CA ALA A 60 8.40 15.63 1.23
C ALA A 60 7.55 14.40 0.89
N TYR A 61 6.28 14.38 1.30
CA TYR A 61 5.37 13.28 0.97
C TYR A 61 5.16 13.17 -0.55
N GLY A 62 4.96 14.30 -1.25
CA GLY A 62 4.83 14.34 -2.70
C GLY A 62 6.06 13.81 -3.44
N GLU A 63 7.25 14.18 -2.99
CA GLU A 63 8.52 13.68 -3.53
C GLU A 63 8.69 12.18 -3.30
N LEU A 64 8.46 11.70 -2.08
CA LEU A 64 8.56 10.26 -1.76
C LEU A 64 7.56 9.45 -2.59
N ARG A 65 6.34 9.97 -2.75
CA ARG A 65 5.30 9.37 -3.61
C ARG A 65 5.76 9.25 -5.06
N ALA A 66 6.31 10.32 -5.64
CA ALA A 66 6.81 10.30 -7.01
C ALA A 66 8.01 9.35 -7.18
N ALA A 67 8.96 9.39 -6.24
CA ALA A 67 10.15 8.55 -6.24
C ALA A 67 9.77 7.06 -6.13
N TYR A 68 8.86 6.71 -5.23
CA TYR A 68 8.44 5.33 -5.06
C TYR A 68 7.63 4.82 -6.25
N ALA A 69 6.74 5.64 -6.83
CA ALA A 69 6.03 5.29 -8.07
C ALA A 69 7.01 4.96 -9.22
N ALA A 70 8.08 5.74 -9.36
CA ALA A 70 9.15 5.46 -10.32
C ALA A 70 9.92 4.17 -9.99
N ARG A 71 10.18 3.90 -8.70
CA ARG A 71 10.80 2.64 -8.24
C ARG A 71 9.94 1.43 -8.62
N VAL A 72 8.65 1.44 -8.32
CA VAL A 72 7.72 0.35 -8.68
C VAL A 72 7.75 0.08 -10.19
N LYS A 73 7.73 1.14 -11.01
CA LYS A 73 7.83 1.02 -12.47
C LYS A 73 9.15 0.40 -12.90
N SER A 74 10.27 0.84 -12.31
CA SER A 74 11.61 0.31 -12.59
C SER A 74 11.71 -1.18 -12.29
N VAL A 75 11.28 -1.60 -11.09
CA VAL A 75 11.28 -3.01 -10.67
C VAL A 75 10.43 -3.86 -11.63
N ARG A 76 9.20 -3.43 -11.93
CA ARG A 76 8.35 -4.16 -12.88
C ARG A 76 9.02 -4.34 -14.24
N LYS A 77 9.66 -3.27 -14.74
CA LYS A 77 10.37 -3.30 -16.04
C LYS A 77 11.59 -4.23 -15.98
N LYS A 78 12.33 -4.25 -14.88
CA LYS A 78 13.44 -5.20 -14.63
C LYS A 78 12.96 -6.65 -14.69
N LEU A 79 11.77 -6.93 -14.14
CA LEU A 79 11.11 -8.25 -14.19
C LEU A 79 10.47 -8.57 -15.55
N LYS A 80 10.52 -7.66 -16.53
CA LYS A 80 9.90 -7.80 -17.86
C LYS A 80 8.39 -8.09 -17.81
N LEU A 81 7.69 -7.54 -16.81
CA LEU A 81 6.24 -7.72 -16.65
C LEU A 81 5.45 -6.54 -17.23
N THR A 82 4.28 -6.84 -17.78
CA THR A 82 3.21 -5.84 -17.95
C THR A 82 2.63 -5.43 -16.59
N GLN A 83 1.92 -4.29 -16.53
CA GLN A 83 1.26 -3.85 -15.28
C GLN A 83 0.21 -4.86 -14.80
N GLU A 84 -0.52 -5.46 -15.74
CA GLU A 84 -1.53 -6.47 -15.47
C GLU A 84 -0.92 -7.77 -14.93
N GLU A 85 0.17 -8.25 -15.53
CA GLU A 85 0.91 -9.41 -15.01
C GLU A 85 1.46 -9.15 -13.61
N ALA A 86 2.08 -8.00 -13.40
CA ALA A 86 2.61 -7.62 -12.09
C ALA A 86 1.50 -7.58 -11.02
N GLY A 87 0.33 -7.02 -11.34
CA GLY A 87 -0.83 -7.01 -10.45
C GLY A 87 -1.40 -8.39 -10.12
N ARG A 88 -1.23 -9.38 -11.01
CA ARG A 88 -1.60 -10.78 -10.74
C ARG A 88 -0.54 -11.55 -9.96
N ILE A 89 0.73 -11.35 -10.31
CA ILE A 89 1.87 -12.08 -9.74
C ILE A 89 2.16 -11.57 -8.33
N ILE A 90 2.46 -10.28 -8.22
CA ILE A 90 2.85 -9.63 -6.96
C ILE A 90 1.60 -9.42 -6.09
N GLY A 91 0.51 -8.94 -6.68
CA GLY A 91 -0.77 -8.78 -6.00
C GLY A 91 -1.43 -7.42 -6.19
N GLY A 92 -2.55 -7.20 -5.52
CA GLY A 92 -3.39 -6.00 -5.66
C GLY A 92 -4.34 -6.02 -6.86
N GLY A 93 -4.28 -7.07 -7.68
CA GLY A 93 -5.18 -7.29 -8.82
C GLY A 93 -4.76 -6.54 -10.07
N ARG A 94 -5.48 -6.78 -11.17
CA ARG A 94 -5.13 -6.35 -12.54
C ARG A 94 -4.73 -4.88 -12.69
N ARG A 95 -5.31 -3.97 -11.87
CA ARG A 95 -5.13 -2.52 -11.97
C ARG A 95 -4.22 -1.93 -10.89
N ALA A 96 -3.63 -2.76 -10.03
CA ALA A 96 -2.79 -2.28 -8.93
C ALA A 96 -1.58 -1.48 -9.43
N PHE A 97 -0.79 -2.05 -10.34
CA PHE A 97 0.43 -1.39 -10.83
C PHE A 97 0.15 -0.11 -11.62
N GLN A 98 -1.03 0.05 -12.23
CA GLN A 98 -1.46 1.33 -12.81
C GLN A 98 -1.58 2.42 -11.73
N LYS A 99 -2.18 2.07 -10.58
CA LYS A 99 -2.36 2.99 -9.45
C LYS A 99 -1.04 3.26 -8.73
N TYR A 100 -0.22 2.24 -8.56
CA TYR A 100 1.08 2.35 -7.89
C TYR A 100 2.04 3.22 -8.70
N GLU A 101 2.15 2.98 -10.01
CA GLU A 101 3.06 3.72 -10.89
C GLU A 101 2.61 5.16 -11.19
N SER A 102 1.32 5.48 -10.97
CA SER A 102 0.83 6.86 -10.99
C SER A 102 0.86 7.53 -9.61
N GLY A 103 1.23 6.77 -8.56
CA GLY A 103 1.14 7.18 -7.16
C GLY A 103 -0.30 7.35 -6.66
N ALA A 104 -1.34 7.09 -7.45
CA ALA A 104 -2.73 7.31 -7.07
C ALA A 104 -3.15 6.53 -5.80
N THR A 105 -2.48 5.42 -5.52
CA THR A 105 -2.68 4.66 -4.28
C THR A 105 -1.34 4.04 -3.86
N PRO A 106 -0.97 4.08 -2.56
CA PRO A 106 0.19 3.35 -2.09
C PRO A 106 -0.03 1.83 -2.21
N PRO A 107 1.02 1.04 -2.49
CA PRO A 107 0.94 -0.42 -2.34
C PRO A 107 0.71 -0.81 -0.88
N SER A 108 0.14 -2.00 -0.64
CA SER A 108 0.06 -2.55 0.72
C SER A 108 1.45 -2.97 1.23
N GLU A 109 1.62 -3.09 2.55
CA GLU A 109 2.86 -3.56 3.19
C GLU A 109 3.42 -4.85 2.54
N ALA A 110 2.55 -5.84 2.32
CA ALA A 110 2.95 -7.08 1.66
C ALA A 110 3.43 -6.86 0.20
N ALA A 111 2.79 -5.94 -0.54
CA ALA A 111 3.20 -5.61 -1.89
C ALA A 111 4.53 -4.83 -1.88
N ILE A 112 4.74 -3.90 -0.94
CA ILE A 112 6.01 -3.20 -0.73
C ILE A 112 7.12 -4.23 -0.50
N GLY A 113 6.95 -5.15 0.46
CA GLY A 113 7.93 -6.19 0.76
C GLY A 113 8.29 -7.04 -0.46
N LEU A 114 7.29 -7.48 -1.25
CA LEU A 114 7.53 -8.26 -2.47
C LEU A 114 8.22 -7.44 -3.58
N ILE A 115 7.84 -6.17 -3.76
CA ILE A 115 8.50 -5.28 -4.74
C ILE A 115 9.98 -5.12 -4.38
N GLU A 116 10.29 -4.88 -3.11
CA GLU A 116 11.67 -4.73 -2.64
C GLU A 116 12.47 -6.02 -2.72
N LEU A 117 11.84 -7.17 -2.39
CA LEU A 117 12.47 -8.48 -2.51
C LEU A 117 12.80 -8.79 -3.99
N LEU A 118 11.85 -8.57 -4.90
CA LEU A 118 12.04 -8.84 -6.33
C LEU A 118 12.97 -7.84 -7.02
N ASP A 119 13.13 -6.63 -6.48
CA ASP A 119 14.20 -5.75 -6.93
C ASP A 119 15.57 -6.36 -6.63
N ARG A 120 15.75 -6.98 -5.46
CA ARG A 120 17.01 -7.64 -5.10
C ARG A 120 17.19 -9.00 -5.78
N HIS A 121 16.12 -9.78 -5.88
CA HIS A 121 16.09 -11.16 -6.38
C HIS A 121 15.07 -11.31 -7.51
N PRO A 122 15.35 -10.77 -8.71
CA PRO A 122 14.39 -10.79 -9.82
C PRO A 122 14.01 -12.21 -10.29
N GLU A 123 14.86 -13.20 -10.05
CA GLU A 123 14.64 -14.62 -10.33
C GLU A 123 13.44 -15.23 -9.59
N GLU A 124 13.12 -14.71 -8.40
CA GLU A 124 12.02 -15.23 -7.55
C GLU A 124 10.63 -14.95 -8.15
N VAL A 125 10.55 -14.14 -9.22
CA VAL A 125 9.30 -13.92 -9.94
C VAL A 125 8.72 -15.21 -10.51
N GLU A 126 9.56 -16.18 -10.89
CA GLU A 126 9.11 -17.46 -11.42
C GLU A 126 8.47 -18.34 -10.34
N MET A 127 8.97 -18.28 -9.10
CA MET A 127 8.32 -18.91 -7.95
C MET A 127 6.90 -18.37 -7.77
N LEU A 128 6.74 -17.05 -7.82
CA LEU A 128 5.43 -16.39 -7.69
C LEU A 128 4.49 -16.76 -8.85
N ARG A 129 5.00 -16.83 -10.09
CA ARG A 129 4.21 -17.31 -11.25
C ARG A 129 3.69 -18.73 -11.00
N GLY A 130 4.55 -19.64 -10.54
CA GLY A 130 4.19 -21.02 -10.23
C GLY A 130 3.09 -21.10 -9.16
N LEU A 131 3.24 -20.35 -8.07
CA LEU A 131 2.25 -20.30 -6.99
C LEU A 131 0.89 -19.79 -7.49
N ARG A 132 0.86 -18.74 -8.32
CA ARG A 132 -0.40 -18.20 -8.85
C ARG A 132 -1.08 -19.15 -9.84
N ALA A 133 -0.31 -19.86 -10.66
CA ALA A 133 -0.84 -20.87 -11.56
C ALA A 133 -1.49 -22.04 -10.80
N GLN A 134 -0.83 -22.54 -9.75
CA GLN A 134 -1.37 -23.61 -8.90
C GLN A 134 -2.70 -23.22 -8.25
N VAL A 135 -2.78 -22.00 -7.69
CA VAL A 135 -4.01 -21.48 -7.09
C VAL A 135 -5.15 -21.42 -8.11
N SER A 136 -4.88 -20.92 -9.33
CA SER A 136 -5.88 -20.85 -10.41
C SER A 136 -6.41 -22.23 -10.82
N ILE A 137 -5.54 -23.24 -10.87
CA ILE A 137 -5.92 -24.61 -11.22
C ILE A 137 -6.77 -25.23 -10.11
N LEU A 138 -6.39 -25.03 -8.84
CA LEU A 138 -7.14 -25.53 -7.70
C LEU A 138 -8.54 -24.89 -7.64
N SER A 139 -8.64 -23.56 -7.79
CA SER A 139 -9.94 -22.88 -7.80
C SER A 139 -10.84 -23.35 -8.94
N GLY A 140 -10.29 -23.58 -10.14
CA GLY A 140 -11.05 -24.09 -11.28
C GLY A 140 -11.57 -25.52 -11.07
N ARG A 141 -10.78 -26.40 -10.44
CA ARG A 141 -11.20 -27.77 -10.09
C ARG A 141 -12.34 -27.79 -9.08
N PHE A 142 -12.28 -26.95 -8.04
CA PHE A 142 -13.37 -26.84 -7.07
C PHE A 142 -14.68 -26.35 -7.70
N GLU A 143 -14.60 -25.38 -8.63
CA GLU A 143 -15.79 -24.87 -9.32
C GLU A 143 -16.38 -25.87 -10.33
N GLY A 144 -15.55 -26.70 -10.96
CA GLY A 144 -16.00 -27.85 -11.75
C GLY A 144 -16.77 -28.88 -10.91
N ALA A 145 -16.17 -29.31 -9.80
CA ALA A 145 -16.78 -30.29 -8.90
C ALA A 145 -18.13 -29.81 -8.32
N LYS A 146 -18.26 -28.52 -7.97
CA LYS A 146 -19.54 -27.94 -7.53
C LYS A 146 -20.63 -28.00 -8.62
N ARG A 147 -20.27 -27.72 -9.87
CA ARG A 147 -21.22 -27.80 -11.01
C ARG A 147 -21.67 -29.24 -11.27
N ASP A 148 -20.75 -30.20 -11.19
CA ASP A 148 -21.07 -31.63 -11.37
C ASP A 148 -22.00 -32.14 -10.26
N LEU A 149 -21.76 -31.73 -9.01
CA LEU A 149 -22.65 -32.02 -7.88
C LEU A 149 -24.03 -31.36 -8.01
N ALA A 150 -24.10 -30.14 -8.55
CA ALA A 150 -25.36 -29.43 -8.77
C ALA A 150 -26.15 -29.93 -10.01
N GLY A 151 -25.46 -30.50 -11.01
CA GLY A 151 -26.02 -30.98 -12.28
C GLY A 151 -26.52 -32.43 -12.25
N GLY A 152 -26.25 -33.18 -11.17
CA GLY A 152 -26.67 -34.56 -10.98
C GLY A 152 -28.18 -34.73 -10.80
N ARG A 153 -28.95 -34.59 -11.88
CA ARG A 153 -30.38 -34.94 -11.93
C ARG A 153 -30.51 -36.45 -11.66
N VAL A 154 -31.04 -36.80 -10.48
CA VAL A 154 -31.38 -38.17 -10.07
C VAL A 154 -32.19 -38.82 -11.19
N ARG A 155 -31.55 -39.70 -11.98
CA ARG A 155 -32.27 -40.55 -12.92
C ARG A 155 -33.07 -41.55 -12.10
N LYS A 156 -34.35 -41.25 -11.85
CA LYS A 156 -35.32 -42.25 -11.38
C LYS A 156 -35.35 -43.35 -12.44
N ARG A 157 -34.68 -44.47 -12.18
CA ARG A 157 -34.85 -45.70 -12.96
C ARG A 157 -36.31 -46.11 -12.77
N GLY A 158 -37.10 -46.01 -13.85
CA GLY A 158 -38.45 -46.55 -13.89
C GLY A 158 -38.37 -48.05 -13.66
N LEU A 159 -39.06 -48.50 -12.60
CA LEU A 159 -39.33 -49.90 -12.35
C LEU A 159 -40.52 -50.26 -13.25
N ALA A 160 -40.27 -51.03 -14.30
CA ALA A 160 -41.33 -51.63 -15.10
C ALA A 160 -41.94 -52.79 -14.30
N ALA A 161 -43.27 -52.81 -14.24
CA ALA A 161 -44.09 -53.95 -13.84
C ALA A 161 -44.99 -54.31 -15.03
#